data_AF-A6GC01-F1
#
_entry.id   AF-A6GC01-F1
#
_cell.length_a   1.000
_cell.length_b   1.000
_cell.length_c   1.000
_cell.angle_alpha   90.00
_cell.angle_beta   90.00
_cell.angle_gamma   90.00
#
_symmetry.space_group_name_H-M   'P 1'
#
loop_
_entity.id
_entity.type
_entity.pdbx_description
1 polymer ?
#
loop_
_entity_poly.entity_id
_entity_poly.type
_entity_poly.pdbx_seq_one_letter_code
_entity_poly.pdbx_strand_id
1 'polypeptide(L)'
;MRGISWNLGTKGKRETRALELLPGLVSGLQPDLLVLAESPEDGARLEGFERADPMPSARGLETHYRETALSVRALGQGSHYSAYELAAPRTRSSLNLVTVHLQSPLRDRGEQARARKRAQRCREFIEDLEHAAGNTRTIILGDFNMDPFAVAMLDIDGLNAVSTTTRTLYNPCWSLLGDRPGPSSWTTTVRQVASGTFPISC
;
A
#
# COMPACT_ATOMS: atom_id res chain seq x y z
N MET A 1 -3.29 13.09 6.58
CA MET A 1 -3.96 11.85 6.16
C MET A 1 -3.56 10.70 7.10
N ARG A 2 -4.48 9.83 7.49
CA ARG A 2 -4.19 8.60 8.24
C ARG A 2 -4.52 7.37 7.42
N GLY A 3 -3.49 6.62 7.01
CA GLY A 3 -3.63 5.35 6.28
C GLY A 3 -3.46 4.15 7.20
N ILE A 4 -4.25 3.09 6.96
CA ILE A 4 -4.12 1.78 7.60
C ILE A 4 -4.11 0.70 6.53
N SER A 5 -3.29 -0.33 6.72
CA SER A 5 -3.37 -1.59 5.96
C SER A 5 -3.70 -2.73 6.91
N TRP A 6 -4.58 -3.64 6.50
CA TRP A 6 -4.93 -4.82 7.27
C TRP A 6 -5.22 -6.01 6.36
N ASN A 7 -4.48 -7.11 6.53
CA ASN A 7 -4.86 -8.41 5.98
C ASN A 7 -5.90 -9.08 6.90
N LEU A 8 -7.11 -9.33 6.37
CA LEU A 8 -8.24 -9.94 7.10
C LEU A 8 -8.06 -11.45 7.32
N GLY A 9 -7.17 -12.08 6.55
CA GLY A 9 -6.86 -13.50 6.59
C GLY A 9 -7.86 -14.35 5.80
N THR A 10 -7.36 -15.50 5.37
CA THR A 10 -8.06 -16.40 4.44
C THR A 10 -9.36 -16.98 5.02
N LYS A 11 -10.29 -17.26 4.09
CA LYS A 11 -11.69 -17.67 4.29
C LYS A 11 -11.99 -18.48 5.57
N GLY A 12 -13.06 -18.10 6.25
CA GLY A 12 -13.64 -18.85 7.37
C GLY A 12 -13.69 -18.06 8.69
N LYS A 13 -13.54 -18.74 9.83
CA LYS A 13 -13.74 -18.13 11.16
C LYS A 13 -12.84 -16.91 11.47
N ARG A 14 -11.67 -16.82 10.81
CA ARG A 14 -10.73 -15.70 11.00
C ARG A 14 -11.20 -14.44 10.29
N GLU A 15 -11.60 -14.58 9.04
CA GLU A 15 -12.20 -13.52 8.23
C GLU A 15 -13.44 -12.92 8.92
N THR A 16 -14.38 -13.76 9.37
CA THR A 16 -15.59 -13.30 10.07
C THR A 16 -15.24 -12.46 11.30
N ARG A 17 -14.30 -12.94 12.13
CA ARG A 17 -13.87 -12.21 13.32
C ARG A 17 -13.14 -10.91 12.97
N ALA A 18 -12.35 -10.88 11.90
CA ALA A 18 -11.65 -9.67 11.47
C ALA A 18 -12.66 -8.60 11.01
N LEU A 19 -13.69 -8.99 10.26
CA LEU A 19 -14.77 -8.10 9.84
C LEU A 19 -15.59 -7.57 11.04
N GLU A 20 -15.85 -8.39 12.07
CA GLU A 20 -16.50 -7.96 13.31
C GLU A 20 -15.71 -6.89 14.09
N LEU A 21 -14.37 -6.95 14.02
CA LEU A 21 -13.48 -6.00 14.71
C LEU A 21 -13.27 -4.69 13.93
N LEU A 22 -13.56 -4.71 12.63
CA LEU A 22 -13.25 -3.61 11.72
C LEU A 22 -13.95 -2.29 12.12
N PRO A 23 -15.23 -2.26 12.52
CA PRO A 23 -15.88 -1.02 12.98
C PRO A 23 -15.21 -0.43 14.22
N GLY A 24 -14.81 -1.27 15.17
CA GLY A 24 -14.10 -0.84 16.38
C GLY A 24 -12.73 -0.24 16.06
N LEU A 25 -12.00 -0.85 15.13
CA LEU A 25 -10.71 -0.32 14.66
C LEU A 25 -10.89 1.02 13.93
N VAL A 26 -11.86 1.11 13.03
CA VAL A 26 -12.17 2.35 12.29
C VAL A 26 -12.58 3.47 13.23
N SER A 27 -13.42 3.17 14.23
CA SER A 27 -13.87 4.15 15.23
C SER A 27 -12.72 4.63 16.13
N GLY A 28 -11.91 3.70 16.64
CA GLY A 28 -10.82 4.02 17.56
C GLY A 28 -9.63 4.71 16.90
N LEU A 29 -9.33 4.39 15.65
CA LEU A 29 -8.15 4.91 14.95
C LEU A 29 -8.46 6.08 14.01
N GLN A 30 -9.72 6.21 13.60
CA GLN A 30 -10.21 7.24 12.67
C GLN A 30 -9.31 7.37 11.43
N PRO A 31 -9.15 6.30 10.62
CA PRO A 31 -8.40 6.40 9.38
C PRO A 31 -9.14 7.24 8.33
N ASP A 32 -8.36 7.88 7.47
CA ASP A 32 -8.82 8.54 6.24
C ASP A 32 -8.75 7.58 5.04
N LEU A 33 -7.84 6.61 5.10
CA LEU A 33 -7.57 5.60 4.07
C LEU A 33 -7.39 4.22 4.75
N LEU A 34 -8.02 3.20 4.20
CA LEU A 34 -7.94 1.82 4.67
C LEU A 34 -7.71 0.89 3.48
N VAL A 35 -6.67 0.06 3.59
CA VAL A 35 -6.32 -0.96 2.60
C VAL A 35 -6.55 -2.32 3.24
N LEU A 36 -7.41 -3.13 2.64
CA LEU A 36 -7.75 -4.46 3.12
C LEU A 36 -7.17 -5.50 2.18
N ALA A 37 -6.42 -6.47 2.69
CA ALA A 37 -5.99 -7.63 1.92
C ALA A 37 -6.79 -8.87 2.36
N GLU A 38 -6.94 -9.83 1.44
CA GLU A 38 -7.77 -11.04 1.65
C GLU A 38 -9.22 -10.72 2.02
N SER A 39 -9.78 -9.65 1.44
CA SER A 39 -11.17 -9.25 1.62
C SER A 39 -12.17 -10.25 0.98
N PRO A 40 -13.38 -10.42 1.56
CA PRO A 40 -14.45 -11.20 0.95
C PRO A 40 -14.79 -10.74 -0.47
N GLU A 41 -15.35 -11.64 -1.27
CA GLU A 41 -15.74 -11.35 -2.66
C GLU A 41 -16.78 -10.22 -2.77
N ASP A 42 -17.71 -10.15 -1.82
CA ASP A 42 -18.72 -9.08 -1.73
C ASP A 42 -18.17 -7.78 -1.14
N GLY A 43 -16.94 -7.83 -0.64
CA GLY A 43 -16.20 -6.75 -0.01
C GLY A 43 -16.67 -6.28 1.36
N ALA A 44 -15.82 -5.52 2.02
CA ALA A 44 -16.13 -4.96 3.33
C ALA A 44 -17.05 -3.73 3.17
N ARG A 45 -18.15 -3.70 3.94
CA ARG A 45 -19.02 -2.52 4.00
C ARG A 45 -18.62 -1.67 5.20
N LEU A 46 -18.19 -0.44 4.94
CA LEU A 46 -17.66 0.47 5.94
C LEU A 46 -18.42 1.79 5.92
N GLU A 47 -19.07 2.10 7.02
CA GLU A 47 -19.86 3.32 7.13
C GLU A 47 -18.96 4.58 7.03
N GLY A 48 -19.32 5.49 6.13
CA GLY A 48 -18.58 6.72 5.88
C GLY A 48 -17.25 6.52 5.14
N PHE A 49 -17.08 5.39 4.46
CA PHE A 49 -16.00 5.14 3.51
C PHE A 49 -16.58 4.82 2.13
N GLU A 50 -15.90 5.33 1.11
CA GLU A 50 -16.09 4.95 -0.27
C GLU A 50 -15.03 3.95 -0.70
N ARG A 51 -15.41 3.03 -1.59
CA ARG A 51 -14.48 2.08 -2.19
C ARG A 51 -13.86 2.72 -3.43
N ALA A 52 -12.53 2.74 -3.50
CA ALA A 52 -11.79 3.32 -4.62
C ALA A 52 -11.71 2.38 -5.84
N ASP A 53 -11.93 1.08 -5.65
CA ASP A 53 -11.80 0.07 -6.71
C ASP A 53 -12.97 0.11 -7.69
N PRO A 54 -12.75 0.46 -8.98
CA PRO A 54 -13.82 0.45 -9.98
C PRO A 54 -14.11 -0.96 -10.53
N MET A 55 -13.29 -1.95 -10.19
CA MET A 55 -13.37 -3.34 -10.65
C MET A 55 -13.13 -4.29 -9.47
N PRO A 56 -13.59 -5.55 -9.54
CA PRO A 56 -13.27 -6.55 -8.52
C PRO A 56 -11.75 -6.60 -8.36
N SER A 57 -11.31 -6.15 -7.19
CA SER A 57 -9.92 -5.92 -6.89
C SER A 57 -9.06 -7.16 -7.06
N ALA A 58 -7.80 -6.95 -7.39
CA ALA A 58 -6.74 -7.96 -7.37
C ALA A 58 -6.83 -8.87 -6.12
N ARG A 59 -7.36 -10.09 -6.28
CA ARG A 59 -7.36 -11.17 -5.26
C ARG A 59 -7.71 -10.72 -3.83
N GLY A 60 -8.76 -9.92 -3.67
CA GLY A 60 -9.24 -9.47 -2.35
C GLY A 60 -8.49 -8.27 -1.76
N LEU A 61 -7.85 -7.44 -2.59
CA LEU A 61 -7.20 -6.19 -2.18
C LEU A 61 -8.14 -4.99 -2.30
N GLU A 62 -8.74 -4.50 -1.22
CA GLU A 62 -9.66 -3.36 -1.27
C GLU A 62 -9.02 -2.07 -0.78
N THR A 63 -9.34 -0.98 -1.44
CA THR A 63 -8.97 0.36 -0.99
C THR A 63 -10.22 1.16 -0.65
N HIS A 64 -10.33 1.58 0.60
CA HIS A 64 -11.43 2.38 1.14
C HIS A 64 -10.91 3.74 1.60
N TYR A 65 -11.66 4.81 1.37
CA TYR A 65 -11.26 6.16 1.77
C TYR A 65 -12.45 7.00 2.23
N ARG A 66 -12.19 8.06 3.02
CA ARG A 66 -13.20 9.04 3.39
C ARG A 66 -13.18 10.20 2.40
N GLU A 67 -14.25 10.38 1.63
CA GLU A 67 -14.37 11.51 0.67
C GLU A 67 -14.23 12.88 1.32
N THR A 68 -14.65 13.01 2.59
CA THR A 68 -14.48 14.25 3.35
C THR A 68 -13.03 14.62 3.61
N ALA A 69 -12.11 13.65 3.52
CA ALA A 69 -10.68 13.82 3.81
C ALA A 69 -9.81 13.75 2.54
N LEU A 70 -10.21 12.96 1.54
CA LEU A 70 -9.41 12.62 0.37
C LEU A 70 -10.26 12.56 -0.90
N SER A 71 -9.71 13.06 -2.01
CA SER A 71 -10.16 12.69 -3.34
C SER A 71 -9.25 11.59 -3.88
N VAL A 72 -9.84 10.53 -4.43
CA VAL A 72 -9.11 9.38 -4.96
C VAL A 72 -9.45 9.18 -6.43
N ARG A 73 -8.42 9.03 -7.26
CA ARG A 73 -8.58 8.75 -8.70
C ARG A 73 -7.77 7.53 -9.08
N ALA A 74 -8.41 6.50 -9.64
CA ALA A 74 -7.70 5.32 -10.13
C ALA A 74 -6.72 5.68 -11.26
N LEU A 75 -5.50 5.16 -11.17
CA LEU A 75 -4.43 5.35 -12.16
C LEU A 75 -4.12 4.07 -12.93
N GLY A 76 -4.30 2.91 -12.30
CA GLY A 76 -4.05 1.61 -12.92
C GLY A 76 -4.13 0.47 -11.92
N GLN A 77 -4.01 -0.76 -12.42
CA GLN A 77 -4.02 -1.97 -11.59
C GLN A 77 -3.19 -3.07 -12.23
N GLY A 78 -2.67 -3.97 -11.40
CA GLY A 78 -2.07 -5.24 -11.78
C GLY A 78 -2.72 -6.39 -11.02
N SER A 79 -2.19 -7.61 -11.15
CA SER A 79 -2.79 -8.79 -10.50
C SER A 79 -2.68 -8.82 -8.98
N HIS A 80 -1.85 -7.95 -8.39
CA HIS A 80 -1.49 -7.94 -6.97
C HIS A 80 -1.38 -6.53 -6.38
N TYR A 81 -1.77 -5.51 -7.15
CA TYR A 81 -1.62 -4.12 -6.73
C TYR A 81 -2.59 -3.22 -7.49
N SER A 82 -2.96 -2.12 -6.87
CA SER A 82 -3.79 -1.06 -7.45
C SER A 82 -3.11 0.29 -7.23
N ALA A 83 -3.25 1.21 -8.19
CA ALA A 83 -2.67 2.55 -8.10
C ALA A 83 -3.75 3.62 -8.16
N TYR A 84 -3.57 4.65 -7.33
CA TYR A 84 -4.47 5.79 -7.25
C TYR A 84 -3.67 7.08 -7.09
N GLU A 85 -4.22 8.18 -7.57
CA GLU A 85 -3.82 9.50 -7.14
C GLU A 85 -4.65 9.87 -5.92
N LEU A 86 -3.98 10.23 -4.83
CA LEU A 86 -4.60 10.79 -3.65
C LEU A 86 -4.37 12.30 -3.63
N ALA A 87 -5.42 13.07 -3.43
CA ALA A 87 -5.33 14.50 -3.16
C ALA A 87 -6.06 14.84 -1.86
N ALA A 88 -5.40 15.58 -0.97
CA ALA A 88 -6.06 16.16 0.19
C ALA A 88 -6.67 17.52 -0.22
N PRO A 89 -7.98 17.76 -0.01
CA PRO A 89 -8.63 19.00 -0.45
C PRO A 89 -7.97 20.29 0.06
N ARG A 90 -7.29 20.22 1.22
CA ARG A 90 -6.69 21.37 1.89
C ARG A 90 -5.29 21.76 1.40
N THR A 91 -4.51 20.83 0.87
CA THR A 91 -3.07 21.06 0.61
C THR A 91 -2.73 21.24 -0.87
N ARG A 92 -3.70 21.03 -1.78
CA ARG A 92 -3.53 21.09 -3.25
C ARG A 92 -2.37 20.23 -3.79
N SER A 93 -1.83 19.34 -2.98
CA SER A 93 -0.75 18.43 -3.34
C SER A 93 -1.35 17.04 -3.53
N SER A 94 -1.03 16.42 -4.65
CA SER A 94 -1.35 15.02 -4.91
C SER A 94 -0.13 14.12 -4.75
N LEU A 95 -0.38 12.87 -4.41
CA LEU A 95 0.62 11.81 -4.34
C LEU A 95 0.05 10.53 -4.95
N ASN A 96 0.91 9.67 -5.44
CA ASN A 96 0.54 8.34 -5.90
C ASN A 96 0.43 7.40 -4.69
N LEU A 97 -0.64 6.63 -4.61
CA LEU A 97 -0.80 5.50 -3.71
C LEU A 97 -0.76 4.22 -4.53
N VAL A 98 0.12 3.31 -4.19
CA VAL A 98 0.09 1.94 -4.70
C VAL A 98 -0.27 1.02 -3.55
N THR A 99 -1.43 0.38 -3.63
CA THR A 99 -1.83 -0.64 -2.68
C THR A 99 -1.35 -2.01 -3.15
N VAL A 100 -0.88 -2.87 -2.25
CA VAL A 100 -0.30 -4.17 -2.62
C VAL A 100 -0.85 -5.33 -1.80
N HIS A 101 -1.04 -6.47 -2.46
CA HIS A 101 -1.20 -7.79 -1.84
C HIS A 101 -0.41 -8.81 -2.66
N LEU A 102 0.88 -8.92 -2.35
CA LEU A 102 1.78 -9.82 -3.04
C LEU A 102 1.62 -11.26 -2.52
N GLN A 103 1.85 -12.23 -3.39
CA GLN A 103 1.73 -13.64 -3.03
C GLN A 103 2.95 -14.11 -2.22
N SER A 104 2.70 -14.77 -1.08
CA SER A 104 3.74 -15.37 -0.21
C SER A 104 4.67 -16.25 -1.04
N PRO A 105 5.99 -16.10 -0.91
CA PRO A 105 6.89 -17.18 -1.28
C PRO A 105 6.64 -18.34 -0.31
N LEU A 106 6.29 -19.52 -0.84
CA LEU A 106 6.37 -20.75 -0.05
C LEU A 106 7.84 -21.18 0.09
N ARG A 107 8.14 -22.12 0.99
CA ARG A 107 9.50 -22.45 1.46
C ARG A 107 10.50 -22.96 0.39
N ASP A 108 10.11 -23.11 -0.86
CA ASP A 108 11.00 -23.62 -1.91
C ASP A 108 11.76 -22.50 -2.66
N ARG A 109 12.88 -22.88 -3.31
CA ARG A 109 13.74 -21.95 -4.04
C ARG A 109 13.08 -21.35 -5.29
N GLY A 110 12.14 -22.07 -5.91
CA GLY A 110 11.41 -21.59 -7.08
C GLY A 110 10.48 -20.43 -6.74
N GLU A 111 9.83 -20.51 -5.57
CA GLU A 111 8.95 -19.46 -5.07
C GLU A 111 9.70 -18.21 -4.61
N GLN A 112 10.93 -18.33 -4.10
CA GLN A 112 11.80 -17.17 -3.83
C GLN A 112 12.14 -16.40 -5.12
N ALA A 113 12.48 -17.11 -6.21
CA ALA A 113 12.73 -16.47 -7.50
C ALA A 113 11.46 -15.79 -8.06
N ARG A 114 10.29 -16.40 -7.86
CA ARG A 114 9.00 -15.81 -8.24
C ARG A 114 8.66 -14.58 -7.41
N ALA A 115 8.95 -14.60 -6.10
CA ALA A 115 8.79 -13.43 -5.24
C ALA A 115 9.65 -12.26 -5.70
N ARG A 116 10.94 -12.51 -6.04
CA ARG A 116 11.82 -11.48 -6.64
C ARG A 116 11.21 -10.91 -7.93
N LYS A 117 10.72 -11.77 -8.83
CA LYS A 117 10.08 -11.32 -10.08
C LYS A 117 8.77 -10.53 -9.83
N ARG A 118 8.00 -10.87 -8.80
CA ARG A 118 6.80 -10.11 -8.39
C ARG A 118 7.16 -8.73 -7.86
N ALA A 119 8.18 -8.66 -7.00
CA ALA A 119 8.72 -7.41 -6.48
C ALA A 119 9.26 -6.50 -7.61
N GLN A 120 10.04 -7.07 -8.53
CA GLN A 120 10.56 -6.38 -9.71
C GLN A 120 9.45 -5.76 -10.56
N ARG A 121 8.41 -6.54 -10.90
CA ARG A 121 7.26 -6.04 -11.68
C ARG A 121 6.50 -4.94 -10.97
N CYS A 122 6.38 -5.04 -9.64
CA CYS A 122 5.77 -3.99 -8.84
C CYS A 122 6.59 -2.69 -8.92
N ARG A 123 7.93 -2.77 -8.81
CA ARG A 123 8.84 -1.63 -9.00
C ARG A 123 8.70 -1.02 -10.39
N GLU A 124 8.78 -1.82 -11.45
CA GLU A 124 8.64 -1.35 -12.84
C GLU A 124 7.32 -0.62 -13.04
N PHE A 125 6.22 -1.16 -12.51
CA PHE A 125 4.91 -0.50 -12.55
C PHE A 125 4.89 0.85 -11.81
N ILE A 126 5.56 0.96 -10.66
CA ILE A 126 5.67 2.21 -9.91
C ILE A 126 6.48 3.24 -10.69
N GLU A 127 7.59 2.84 -11.31
CA GLU A 127 8.41 3.73 -12.12
C GLU A 127 7.64 4.26 -13.34
N ASP A 128 6.91 3.40 -14.03
CA ASP A 128 6.03 3.79 -15.13
C ASP A 128 4.93 4.75 -14.67
N LEU A 129 4.34 4.48 -13.49
CA LEU A 129 3.32 5.33 -12.88
C LEU A 129 3.86 6.72 -12.53
N GLU A 130 5.03 6.80 -11.90
CA GLU A 130 5.68 8.06 -11.53
C GLU A 130 6.07 8.87 -12.76
N HIS A 131 6.59 8.19 -13.79
CA HIS A 131 6.91 8.82 -15.07
C HIS A 131 5.65 9.40 -15.73
N ALA A 132 4.56 8.62 -15.80
CA ALA A 132 3.30 9.08 -16.37
C ALA A 132 2.65 10.22 -15.56
N ALA A 133 2.79 10.20 -14.23
CA ALA A 133 2.26 11.22 -13.33
C ALA A 133 3.14 12.48 -13.23
N GLY A 134 4.34 12.47 -13.81
CA GLY A 134 5.30 13.56 -13.75
C GLY A 134 5.75 13.91 -12.33
N ASN A 135 5.68 12.95 -11.39
CA ASN A 135 6.11 13.14 -10.01
C ASN A 135 6.52 11.81 -9.36
N THR A 136 7.41 11.88 -8.39
CA THR A 136 7.98 10.73 -7.66
C THR A 136 7.39 10.58 -6.24
N ARG A 137 6.26 11.25 -5.97
CA ARG A 137 5.63 11.23 -4.63
C ARG A 137 4.75 10.00 -4.52
N THR A 138 5.34 8.84 -4.30
CA THR A 138 4.60 7.57 -4.20
C THR A 138 4.63 6.97 -2.80
N ILE A 139 3.47 6.59 -2.29
CA ILE A 139 3.33 5.77 -1.09
C ILE A 139 2.91 4.38 -1.53
N ILE A 140 3.58 3.36 -0.98
CA ILE A 140 3.20 1.97 -1.21
C ILE A 140 2.72 1.38 0.12
N LEU A 141 1.51 0.84 0.13
CA LEU A 141 0.84 0.39 1.34
C LEU A 141 0.15 -0.96 1.11
N GLY A 142 0.39 -1.94 1.98
CA GLY A 142 -0.27 -3.22 1.82
C GLY A 142 0.46 -4.37 2.45
N ASP A 143 0.05 -5.57 2.06
CA ASP A 143 0.69 -6.81 2.45
C ASP A 143 1.65 -7.30 1.35
N PHE A 144 2.94 -7.10 1.59
CA PHE A 144 3.99 -7.60 0.70
C PHE A 144 4.21 -9.11 0.82
N ASN A 145 3.68 -9.74 1.88
CA ASN A 145 3.78 -11.17 2.15
C ASN A 145 5.22 -11.70 2.04
N MET A 146 6.18 -10.85 2.40
CA MET A 146 7.60 -11.09 2.33
C MET A 146 8.24 -10.59 3.62
N ASP A 147 9.36 -11.20 3.98
CA ASP A 147 10.20 -10.66 5.04
C ASP A 147 10.81 -9.34 4.56
N PRO A 148 10.78 -8.26 5.36
CA PRO A 148 11.39 -6.98 5.01
C PRO A 148 12.86 -7.05 4.60
N PHE A 149 13.58 -8.08 5.05
CA PHE A 149 14.99 -8.34 4.74
C PHE A 149 15.19 -9.41 3.66
N ALA A 150 14.11 -9.89 3.03
CA ALA A 150 14.21 -10.82 1.91
C ALA A 150 14.90 -10.16 0.70
N VAL A 151 15.60 -10.96 -0.11
CA VAL A 151 16.26 -10.50 -1.34
C VAL A 151 15.28 -9.77 -2.25
N ALA A 152 14.04 -10.25 -2.38
CA ALA A 152 13.01 -9.59 -3.19
C ALA A 152 12.69 -8.16 -2.73
N MET A 153 12.91 -7.83 -1.45
CA MET A 153 12.69 -6.50 -0.90
C MET A 153 13.94 -5.63 -1.02
N LEU A 154 15.12 -6.16 -0.69
CA LEU A 154 16.35 -5.38 -0.54
C LEU A 154 17.16 -5.21 -1.84
N ASP A 155 17.04 -6.14 -2.77
CA ASP A 155 17.90 -6.21 -3.95
C ASP A 155 17.61 -5.09 -4.95
N ILE A 156 18.62 -4.76 -5.79
CA ILE A 156 18.53 -3.70 -6.81
C ILE A 156 17.43 -4.00 -7.84
N ASP A 157 17.26 -5.28 -8.17
CA ASP A 157 16.19 -5.74 -9.07
C ASP A 157 14.87 -5.96 -8.33
N GLY A 158 14.86 -5.90 -6.99
CA GLY A 158 13.69 -6.04 -6.14
C GLY A 158 12.92 -4.73 -5.99
N LEU A 159 12.32 -4.51 -4.80
CA LEU A 159 11.73 -3.21 -4.45
C LEU A 159 12.79 -2.19 -3.97
N ASN A 160 14.05 -2.63 -3.81
CA ASN A 160 15.18 -1.84 -3.30
C ASN A 160 14.82 -1.06 -2.02
N ALA A 161 14.01 -1.67 -1.16
CA ALA A 161 13.52 -1.06 0.06
C ALA A 161 14.48 -1.34 1.23
N VAL A 162 14.73 -0.34 2.06
CA VAL A 162 15.50 -0.42 3.31
C VAL A 162 14.57 -0.32 4.50
N SER A 163 14.63 -1.26 5.43
CA SER A 163 13.79 -1.17 6.62
C SER A 163 14.22 -0.01 7.54
N THR A 164 13.28 0.79 8.02
CA THR A 164 13.51 1.71 9.15
C THR A 164 13.03 1.09 10.46
N THR A 165 13.58 1.56 11.58
CA THR A 165 13.39 1.04 12.95
C THR A 165 11.94 0.97 13.44
N THR A 166 10.96 1.42 12.64
CA THR A 166 9.54 1.51 12.99
C THR A 166 8.60 0.68 12.09
N ARG A 167 9.04 -0.47 11.54
CA ARG A 167 8.22 -1.33 10.64
C ARG A 167 7.83 -0.65 9.32
N THR A 168 8.75 0.15 8.83
CA THR A 168 8.72 0.81 7.52
C THR A 168 9.75 0.17 6.64
N LEU A 169 9.41 0.04 5.38
CA LEU A 169 10.28 -0.14 4.25
C LEU A 169 10.46 1.24 3.60
N TYR A 170 11.66 1.66 3.35
CA TYR A 170 11.98 2.97 2.81
C TYR A 170 13.01 2.73 1.72
N ASN A 171 12.73 3.03 0.47
CA ASN A 171 13.74 2.90 -0.57
C ASN A 171 14.57 4.21 -0.65
N PRO A 172 15.83 4.24 -0.19
CA PRO A 172 16.68 5.42 -0.27
C PRO A 172 17.15 5.73 -1.69
N CYS A 173 17.13 4.76 -2.60
CA CYS A 173 17.54 4.92 -3.99
C CYS A 173 16.50 5.64 -4.85
N TRP A 174 15.24 5.76 -4.41
CA TRP A 174 14.22 6.59 -5.08
C TRP A 174 14.42 8.10 -4.91
N SER A 175 15.42 8.50 -4.12
CA SER A 175 15.91 9.89 -4.04
C SER A 175 17.38 10.06 -4.48
N LEU A 176 18.11 8.96 -4.72
CA LEU A 176 19.56 9.03 -4.94
C LEU A 176 19.96 9.32 -6.41
N LEU A 177 19.01 9.28 -7.34
CA LEU A 177 19.21 9.66 -8.75
C LEU A 177 18.42 10.91 -9.17
N GLY A 178 18.29 11.89 -8.27
CA GLY A 178 17.92 13.26 -8.60
C GLY A 178 16.70 13.79 -7.85
N ASP A 179 16.92 14.47 -6.72
CA ASP A 179 16.88 15.94 -6.70
C ASP A 179 17.28 16.50 -5.32
N ARG A 180 17.80 17.73 -5.37
CA ARG A 180 18.50 18.55 -4.35
C ARG A 180 17.74 18.80 -3.01
N PRO A 181 18.42 19.35 -1.97
CA PRO A 181 17.87 19.40 -0.60
C PRO A 181 16.72 20.42 -0.49
N GLY A 182 15.50 19.90 -0.43
CA GLY A 182 14.34 20.61 0.11
C GLY A 182 14.21 20.38 1.62
N PRO A 183 13.43 21.22 2.34
CA PRO A 183 13.32 21.17 3.79
C PRO A 183 12.85 19.79 4.27
N SER A 184 13.37 19.38 5.42
CA SER A 184 13.38 18.04 6.03
C SER A 184 12.00 17.45 6.41
N SER A 185 10.97 17.59 5.58
CA SER A 185 9.60 17.18 5.89
C SER A 185 8.97 16.15 4.95
N TRP A 186 9.66 15.71 3.89
CA TRP A 186 9.06 14.79 2.91
C TRP A 186 9.82 13.47 2.85
N THR A 187 9.26 12.44 3.50
CA THR A 187 9.81 11.08 3.53
C THR A 187 8.86 10.13 2.82
N THR A 188 9.26 9.65 1.64
CA THR A 188 8.66 8.49 0.97
C THR A 188 8.69 7.30 1.93
N THR A 189 7.56 6.68 2.23
CA THR A 189 7.42 5.70 3.31
C THR A 189 6.62 4.51 2.79
N VAL A 190 7.25 3.34 2.62
CA VAL A 190 6.57 2.04 2.41
C VAL A 190 6.38 1.43 3.81
N ARG A 191 5.22 0.93 4.21
CA ARG A 191 5.08 0.35 5.58
C ARG A 191 4.30 -0.97 5.51
N GLN A 192 4.96 -2.07 5.85
CA GLN A 192 4.30 -3.36 6.10
C GLN A 192 3.88 -3.38 7.58
N VAL A 193 2.57 -3.34 7.83
CA VAL A 193 2.05 -3.20 9.20
C VAL A 193 0.91 -4.17 9.40
N ALA A 194 1.07 -5.06 10.39
CA ALA A 194 0.05 -6.02 10.79
C ALA A 194 -1.10 -5.40 11.63
N SER A 195 -0.99 -4.14 12.05
CA SER A 195 -2.02 -3.30 12.69
C SER A 195 -1.35 -2.03 13.23
N GLY A 196 -1.66 -0.85 12.71
CA GLY A 196 -1.11 0.41 13.23
C GLY A 196 -1.56 1.65 12.47
N THR A 197 -1.68 2.77 13.18
CA THR A 197 -2.11 4.09 12.70
C THR A 197 -0.92 5.00 12.42
N PHE A 198 -1.01 5.83 11.38
CA PHE A 198 0.07 6.77 11.03
C PHE A 198 -0.46 8.18 10.72
N PRO A 199 0.13 9.24 11.29
CA PRO A 199 -0.08 10.60 10.81
C PRO A 199 0.81 10.86 9.58
N ILE A 200 0.20 11.20 8.45
CA ILE A 200 0.88 11.77 7.29
C ILE A 200 0.62 13.27 7.33
N SER A 201 1.68 14.04 7.59
CA SER A 201 1.69 15.49 7.44
C SER A 201 1.77 15.79 5.94
N CYS A 202 0.66 16.24 5.38
CA CYS A 202 0.56 16.76 4.02
C CYS A 202 0.69 18.29 4.03
#